data_AF-A0A0H4B6S4-F1
#
_entry.id   AF-A0A0H4B6S4-F1
#
_cell.length_a   1.000
_cell.length_b   1.000
_cell.length_c   1.000
_cell.angle_alpha   90.00
_cell.angle_beta   90.00
_cell.angle_gamma   90.00
#
_symmetry.space_group_name_H-M   'P 1'
#
loop_
_entity.id
_entity.type
_entity.pdbx_description
1 polymer ?
#
loop_
_entity_poly.entity_id
_entity_poly.type
_entity_poly.pdbx_seq_one_letter_code
_entity_poly.pdbx_strand_id
1 'polypeptide(L)'
;MIKNSRQPLSKPWFTRQELRLVLITGLSAGFGLLSSIPYGFYLPLTTAAVLSSTYGNSMKLGIQRLMGSLMGVIILIIFTKCLDLPLPLGLGLALASTRLLGGILGLQVGYKVAGTIIVMGWLVHEQVETIWGPIRLFWTGLGIVISLLACQWIWPSQTIPQLHQQWASLLDALGVELQDEGDALRQNNPSSSPPRKQQAKRISLITQLNAARQQQVLAQLELGVNPEQHPLHDIWSRIDLLASQIMTSLESIRSLPAPFIRSEKVKRLHNEEADLFDILSAQLLSISAELKNPKTINNQQFNPREMIAIKDLSRGFSQWLEQTTEGTISADDKHLNKQQLRQIILRMTLIDYIRSAIIEAISTHSKSAITNHLLLRD
;
A
#
# COMPACT_ATOMS: atom_id res chain seq x y z
N MET A 1 38.97 0.49 -8.72
CA MET A 1 38.70 1.54 -7.71
C MET A 1 37.35 2.16 -8.04
N ILE A 2 36.27 1.63 -7.46
CA ILE A 2 34.88 1.95 -7.86
C ILE A 2 34.41 3.14 -7.03
N LYS A 3 34.23 4.29 -7.70
CA LYS A 3 33.70 5.52 -7.10
C LYS A 3 32.19 5.36 -6.94
N ASN A 4 31.76 4.93 -5.75
CA ASN A 4 30.35 4.92 -5.33
C ASN A 4 29.83 6.36 -5.27
N SER A 5 29.21 6.85 -6.35
CA SER A 5 28.40 8.07 -6.32
C SER A 5 27.06 7.77 -5.63
N ARG A 6 27.10 7.65 -4.30
CA ARG A 6 25.90 7.83 -3.48
C ARG A 6 25.57 9.32 -3.54
N GLN A 7 24.64 9.71 -4.41
CA GLN A 7 24.00 11.01 -4.29
C GLN A 7 23.31 11.06 -2.92
N PRO A 8 23.66 12.00 -2.03
CA PRO A 8 22.87 12.19 -0.82
C PRO A 8 21.53 12.77 -1.26
N LEU A 9 20.46 11.98 -1.17
CA LEU A 9 19.11 12.55 -1.15
C LEU A 9 19.12 13.58 -0.02
N SER A 10 19.07 14.86 -0.36
CA SER A 10 18.93 15.95 0.59
C SER A 10 17.63 15.74 1.34
N LYS A 11 17.70 15.14 2.52
CA LYS A 11 16.56 14.96 3.40
C LYS A 11 16.12 16.37 3.82
N PRO A 12 14.90 16.81 3.52
CA PRO A 12 14.45 18.13 3.91
C PRO A 12 14.52 18.26 5.44
N TRP A 13 15.00 19.41 5.93
CA TRP A 13 15.17 19.68 7.37
C TRP A 13 13.84 19.66 8.13
N PHE A 14 12.74 19.91 7.42
CA PHE A 14 11.39 19.83 7.93
C PHE A 14 10.50 19.07 6.94
N THR A 15 9.78 18.07 7.44
CA THR A 15 8.71 17.44 6.70
C THR A 15 7.44 18.30 6.77
N ARG A 16 6.57 18.22 5.76
CA ARG A 16 5.27 18.92 5.77
C ARG A 16 4.41 18.51 6.98
N GLN A 17 4.56 17.27 7.43
CA GLN A 17 3.89 16.75 8.62
C GLN A 17 4.38 17.46 9.89
N GLU A 18 5.70 17.67 10.05
CA GLU A 18 6.28 18.41 11.17
C GLU A 18 5.87 19.90 11.14
N LEU A 19 5.84 20.52 9.96
CA LEU A 19 5.36 21.90 9.83
C LEU A 19 3.88 22.03 10.20
N ARG A 20 3.03 21.11 9.73
CA ARG A 20 1.61 21.05 10.11
C ARG A 20 1.45 20.85 11.62
N LEU A 21 2.22 19.92 12.20
CA LEU A 21 2.21 19.65 13.63
C LEU A 21 2.55 20.91 14.43
N VAL A 22 3.65 21.57 14.12
CA VAL A 22 4.10 22.78 14.83
C VAL A 22 3.09 23.92 14.67
N LEU A 23 2.63 24.17 13.44
CA LEU A 23 1.68 25.25 13.15
C LEU A 23 0.34 25.03 13.86
N ILE A 24 -0.25 23.84 13.75
CA ILE A 24 -1.58 23.58 14.31
C ILE A 24 -1.54 23.42 15.81
N THR A 25 -0.47 22.83 16.36
CA THR A 25 -0.29 22.78 17.81
C THR A 25 -0.04 24.17 18.38
N GLY A 26 0.73 25.02 17.69
CA GLY A 26 0.95 26.41 18.07
C GLY A 26 -0.33 27.25 18.04
N LEU A 27 -1.12 27.15 16.96
CA LEU A 27 -2.43 27.81 16.86
C LEU A 27 -3.41 27.29 17.93
N SER A 28 -3.41 25.99 18.19
CA SER A 28 -4.22 25.37 19.24
C SER A 28 -3.81 25.82 20.63
N ALA A 29 -2.51 26.02 20.87
CA ALA A 29 -2.02 26.58 22.13
C ALA A 29 -2.45 28.03 22.29
N GLY A 30 -2.32 28.85 21.24
CA GLY A 30 -2.81 30.23 21.24
C GLY A 30 -4.31 30.32 21.52
N PHE A 31 -5.11 29.51 20.83
CA PHE A 31 -6.56 29.43 21.06
C PHE A 31 -6.91 28.94 22.48
N GLY A 32 -6.22 27.92 22.97
CA GLY A 32 -6.41 27.39 24.32
C GLY A 32 -6.06 28.40 25.42
N LEU A 33 -5.04 29.24 25.21
CA LEU A 33 -4.63 30.28 26.16
C LEU A 33 -5.53 31.53 26.14
N LEU A 34 -6.11 31.85 24.97
CA LEU A 34 -7.01 33.00 24.80
C LEU A 34 -8.48 32.68 25.15
N SER A 35 -8.83 31.40 25.25
CA SER A 35 -10.18 30.98 25.59
C SER A 35 -10.51 31.27 27.06
N SER A 36 -11.73 31.73 27.32
CA SER A 36 -12.26 31.90 28.68
C SER A 36 -12.65 30.58 29.36
N ILE A 37 -12.59 29.46 28.64
CA ILE A 37 -12.91 28.13 29.17
C ILE A 37 -11.66 27.56 29.87
N PRO A 38 -11.78 27.07 31.12
CA PRO A 38 -10.62 26.57 31.86
C PRO A 38 -9.99 25.33 31.19
N TYR A 39 -8.72 25.09 31.50
CA TYR A 39 -7.93 23.95 31.03
C TYR A 39 -7.68 23.88 29.51
N GLY A 40 -7.60 25.02 28.84
CA GLY A 40 -7.34 25.09 27.39
C GLY A 40 -6.03 24.45 26.91
N PHE A 41 -5.07 24.18 27.80
CA PHE A 41 -3.83 23.45 27.48
C PHE A 41 -4.06 22.00 27.04
N TYR A 42 -5.23 21.40 27.29
CA TYR A 42 -5.56 20.07 26.75
C TYR A 42 -5.72 20.07 25.23
N LEU A 43 -6.07 21.22 24.64
CA LEU A 43 -6.22 21.34 23.19
C LEU A 43 -4.90 21.09 22.45
N PRO A 44 -3.80 21.84 22.69
CA PRO A 44 -2.52 21.59 22.02
C PRO A 44 -1.92 20.22 22.35
N LEU A 45 -2.11 19.70 23.56
CA LEU A 45 -1.68 18.33 23.89
C LEU A 45 -2.43 17.27 23.09
N THR A 46 -3.70 17.55 22.79
CA THR A 46 -4.51 16.68 21.95
C THR A 46 -4.05 16.74 20.51
N THR A 47 -3.91 17.96 19.96
CA THR A 47 -3.47 18.13 18.58
C THR A 47 -2.08 17.58 18.33
N ALA A 48 -1.14 17.79 19.25
CA ALA A 48 0.23 17.30 19.11
C ALA A 48 0.29 15.77 18.98
N ALA A 49 -0.46 15.06 19.82
CA ALA A 49 -0.42 13.59 19.79
C ALA A 49 -1.35 12.96 18.74
N VAL A 50 -2.29 13.70 18.15
CA VAL A 50 -3.08 13.24 16.99
C VAL A 50 -2.33 13.51 15.68
N LEU A 51 -1.70 14.68 15.52
CA LEU A 51 -0.97 15.09 14.31
C LEU A 51 0.43 14.51 14.18
N SER A 52 0.95 13.86 15.22
CA SER A 52 2.25 13.17 15.18
C SER A 52 2.27 11.98 14.20
N SER A 53 1.14 11.65 13.58
CA SER A 53 1.02 10.53 12.64
C SER A 53 0.35 10.87 11.31
N THR A 54 0.27 9.88 10.41
CA THR A 54 -0.41 9.97 9.11
C THR A 54 -1.92 10.08 9.28
N TYR A 55 -2.67 10.58 8.29
CA TYR A 55 -4.10 10.86 8.43
C TYR A 55 -4.92 9.69 9.00
N GLY A 56 -4.74 8.50 8.42
CA GLY A 56 -5.41 7.29 8.88
C GLY A 56 -5.06 6.89 10.30
N ASN A 57 -3.79 7.06 10.68
CA ASN A 57 -3.36 6.79 12.04
C ASN A 57 -3.83 7.89 13.00
N SER A 58 -3.84 9.16 12.59
CA SER A 58 -4.43 10.28 13.34
C SER A 58 -5.91 10.03 13.65
N MET A 59 -6.68 9.48 12.70
CA MET A 59 -8.08 9.08 12.94
C MET A 59 -8.18 7.95 13.98
N LYS A 60 -7.40 6.87 13.82
CA LYS A 60 -7.36 5.77 14.80
C LYS A 60 -6.92 6.24 16.19
N LEU A 61 -5.87 7.05 16.27
CA LEU A 61 -5.41 7.66 17.52
C LEU A 61 -6.46 8.59 18.12
N GLY A 62 -7.15 9.38 17.30
CA GLY A 62 -8.24 10.25 17.73
C GLY A 62 -9.37 9.45 18.38
N ILE A 63 -9.85 8.39 17.72
CA ILE A 63 -10.88 7.49 18.25
C ILE A 63 -10.41 6.82 19.54
N GLN A 64 -9.20 6.26 19.56
CA GLN A 64 -8.66 5.63 20.77
C GLN A 64 -8.52 6.63 21.93
N ARG A 65 -8.19 7.88 21.65
CA ARG A 65 -8.05 8.92 22.65
C ARG A 65 -9.39 9.40 23.16
N LEU A 66 -10.40 9.49 22.31
CA LEU A 66 -11.78 9.80 22.70
C LEU A 66 -12.35 8.70 23.58
N MET A 67 -12.26 7.43 23.14
CA MET A 67 -12.74 6.27 23.91
C MET A 67 -11.98 6.11 25.23
N GLY A 68 -10.65 6.24 25.21
CA GLY A 68 -9.84 6.23 26.41
C GLY A 68 -10.20 7.36 27.36
N SER A 69 -10.51 8.55 26.84
CA SER A 69 -10.91 9.67 27.69
C SER A 69 -12.27 9.47 28.33
N LEU A 70 -13.24 8.98 27.56
CA LEU A 70 -14.57 8.66 28.05
C LEU A 70 -14.51 7.56 29.13
N MET A 71 -13.77 6.49 28.86
CA MET A 71 -13.54 5.40 29.82
C MET A 71 -12.87 5.90 31.10
N GLY A 72 -11.82 6.73 30.98
CA GLY A 72 -11.11 7.27 32.14
C GLY A 72 -11.98 8.15 33.03
N VAL A 73 -12.84 9.00 32.44
CA VAL A 73 -13.78 9.85 33.19
C VAL A 73 -14.84 9.00 33.89
N ILE A 74 -15.40 7.98 33.22
CA ILE A 74 -16.41 7.08 33.83
C ILE A 74 -15.80 6.33 35.02
N ILE A 75 -14.62 5.74 34.85
CA ILE A 75 -13.94 4.99 35.92
C ILE A 75 -13.59 5.91 37.08
N LEU A 76 -13.08 7.13 36.80
CA LEU A 76 -12.80 8.12 37.83
C LEU A 76 -14.05 8.40 38.68
N ILE A 77 -15.19 8.73 38.05
CA ILE A 77 -16.43 9.05 38.75
C ILE A 77 -16.92 7.85 39.58
N ILE A 78 -16.87 6.64 39.04
CA ILE A 78 -17.29 5.43 39.77
C ILE A 78 -16.43 5.25 41.03
N PHE A 79 -15.11 5.33 40.90
CA PHE A 79 -14.21 5.06 42.01
C PHE A 79 -14.13 6.21 43.02
N THR A 80 -14.39 7.47 42.63
CA THR A 80 -14.37 8.60 43.57
C THR A 80 -15.72 8.89 44.21
N LYS A 81 -16.85 8.47 43.60
CA LYS A 81 -18.21 8.72 44.13
C LYS A 81 -18.93 7.50 44.67
N CYS A 82 -18.66 6.30 44.14
CA CYS A 82 -19.35 5.08 44.59
C CYS A 82 -18.53 4.23 45.55
N LEU A 83 -17.22 4.46 45.67
CA LEU A 83 -16.33 3.65 46.50
C LEU A 83 -15.53 4.53 47.46
N ASP A 84 -15.92 4.53 48.73
CA ASP A 84 -15.16 5.17 49.82
C ASP A 84 -13.91 4.32 50.17
N LEU A 85 -12.92 4.33 49.27
CA LEU A 85 -11.68 3.58 49.43
C LEU A 85 -10.52 4.50 49.84
N PRO A 86 -9.54 4.00 50.63
CA PRO A 86 -8.30 4.72 50.87
C PRO A 86 -7.57 4.96 49.55
N LEU A 87 -7.09 6.19 49.35
CA LEU A 87 -6.59 6.72 48.08
C LEU A 87 -5.59 5.78 47.35
N PRO A 88 -4.59 5.17 47.99
CA PRO A 88 -3.66 4.27 47.30
C PRO A 88 -4.34 3.01 46.73
N LEU A 89 -5.34 2.48 47.44
CA LEU A 89 -6.08 1.28 47.04
C LEU A 89 -7.08 1.60 45.92
N GLY A 90 -7.82 2.70 46.07
CA GLY A 90 -8.78 3.16 45.05
C GLY A 90 -8.09 3.47 43.71
N LEU A 91 -6.96 4.16 43.75
CA LEU A 91 -6.19 4.52 42.56
C LEU A 91 -5.56 3.27 41.89
N GLY A 92 -5.04 2.33 42.70
CA GLY A 92 -4.52 1.05 42.19
C GLY A 92 -5.60 0.22 41.48
N LEU A 93 -6.80 0.11 42.07
CA LEU A 93 -7.92 -0.62 41.49
C LEU A 93 -8.51 0.08 40.25
N ALA A 94 -8.57 1.41 40.26
CA ALA A 94 -9.02 2.18 39.10
C ALA A 94 -8.07 2.01 37.90
N LEU A 95 -6.76 2.03 38.13
CA LEU A 95 -5.76 1.77 37.09
C LEU A 95 -5.79 0.32 36.60
N ALA A 96 -5.97 -0.65 37.50
CA ALA A 96 -6.12 -2.06 37.14
C ALA A 96 -7.39 -2.27 36.27
N SER A 97 -8.52 -1.68 36.67
CA SER A 97 -9.77 -1.72 35.92
C SER A 97 -9.63 -1.08 34.54
N THR A 98 -8.93 0.05 34.47
CA THR A 98 -8.62 0.74 33.20
C THR A 98 -7.79 -0.11 32.25
N ARG A 99 -6.81 -0.85 32.79
CA ARG A 99 -5.98 -1.78 32.01
C ARG A 99 -6.81 -2.95 31.48
N LEU A 100 -7.66 -3.54 32.33
CA LEU A 100 -8.52 -4.67 31.98
C LEU A 100 -9.58 -4.28 30.95
N LEU A 101 -10.35 -3.21 31.21
CA LEU A 101 -11.36 -2.70 30.28
C LEU A 101 -10.72 -2.20 28.98
N GLY A 102 -9.55 -1.57 29.06
CA GLY A 102 -8.76 -1.19 27.90
C GLY A 102 -8.36 -2.38 27.02
N GLY A 103 -7.99 -3.51 27.63
CA GLY A 103 -7.68 -4.75 26.94
C GLY A 103 -8.91 -5.38 26.27
N ILE A 104 -10.04 -5.44 26.99
CA ILE A 104 -11.31 -5.98 26.48
C ILE A 104 -11.83 -5.15 25.30
N LEU A 105 -11.69 -3.83 25.35
CA LEU A 105 -12.10 -2.90 24.28
C LEU A 105 -11.07 -2.79 23.14
N GLY A 106 -9.96 -3.53 23.19
CA GLY A 106 -8.92 -3.51 22.15
C GLY A 106 -8.18 -2.16 22.02
N LEU A 107 -8.19 -1.33 23.06
CA LEU A 107 -7.54 -0.02 23.05
C LEU A 107 -6.02 -0.19 23.12
N GLN A 108 -5.30 0.13 22.05
CA GLN A 108 -3.84 -0.01 22.01
C GLN A 108 -3.10 1.11 22.75
N VAL A 109 -3.55 2.36 22.58
CA VAL A 109 -2.94 3.55 23.22
C VAL A 109 -3.93 4.26 24.15
N GLY A 110 -5.24 4.12 23.91
CA GLY A 110 -6.30 4.79 24.67
C GLY A 110 -6.32 4.48 26.17
N TYR A 111 -5.95 3.27 26.58
CA TYR A 111 -5.92 2.90 28.01
C TYR A 111 -4.87 3.70 28.81
N LYS A 112 -3.78 4.14 28.17
CA LYS A 112 -2.76 4.98 28.82
C LYS A 112 -3.33 6.37 29.11
N VAL A 113 -4.07 6.92 28.15
CA VAL A 113 -4.75 8.22 28.28
C VAL A 113 -5.77 8.16 29.42
N ALA A 114 -6.55 7.07 29.48
CA ALA A 114 -7.49 6.81 30.57
C ALA A 114 -6.81 6.78 31.94
N GLY A 115 -5.66 6.11 32.04
CA GLY A 115 -4.87 6.07 33.29
C GLY A 115 -4.38 7.46 33.71
N THR A 116 -3.87 8.27 32.77
CA THR A 116 -3.48 9.66 33.08
C THR A 116 -4.67 10.52 33.51
N ILE A 117 -5.88 10.24 33.00
CA ILE A 117 -7.10 10.93 33.44
C ILE A 117 -7.43 10.59 34.89
N ILE A 118 -7.34 9.32 35.26
CA ILE A 118 -7.62 8.88 36.63
C ILE A 118 -6.63 9.49 37.61
N VAL A 119 -5.33 9.43 37.30
CA VAL A 119 -4.28 10.00 38.15
C VAL A 119 -4.43 11.52 38.29
N MET A 120 -4.64 12.24 37.19
CA MET A 120 -4.77 13.71 37.23
C MET A 120 -6.11 14.18 37.78
N GLY A 121 -7.18 13.42 37.58
CA GLY A 121 -8.49 13.72 38.12
C GLY A 121 -8.46 13.63 39.64
N TRP A 122 -7.98 12.49 40.14
CA TRP A 122 -7.99 12.19 41.57
C TRP A 122 -6.93 12.95 42.38
N LEU A 123 -5.70 13.10 41.85
CA LEU A 123 -4.62 13.76 42.62
C LEU A 123 -4.59 15.28 42.47
N VAL A 124 -5.09 15.83 41.37
CA VAL A 124 -4.94 17.27 41.05
C VAL A 124 -6.27 18.00 41.06
N HIS A 125 -7.39 17.31 40.78
CA HIS A 125 -8.70 17.94 40.60
C HIS A 125 -9.78 17.36 41.52
N GLU A 126 -9.39 16.77 42.66
CA GLU A 126 -10.27 16.05 43.62
C GLU A 126 -11.56 16.82 43.97
N GLN A 127 -11.48 18.16 44.04
CA GLN A 127 -12.62 19.02 44.41
C GLN A 127 -13.56 19.39 43.25
N VAL A 128 -13.16 19.17 41.99
CA VAL A 128 -13.87 19.65 40.78
C VAL A 128 -13.96 18.55 39.70
N GLU A 129 -13.74 17.28 40.06
CA GLU A 129 -13.64 16.15 39.13
C GLU A 129 -14.83 16.03 38.17
N THR A 130 -16.04 16.30 38.66
CA THR A 130 -17.31 16.21 37.92
C THR A 130 -17.47 17.27 36.84
N ILE A 131 -16.81 18.42 37.00
CA ILE A 131 -16.83 19.52 36.02
C ILE A 131 -15.60 19.42 35.11
N TRP A 132 -14.45 19.03 35.67
CA TRP A 132 -13.19 18.88 34.93
C TRP A 132 -13.25 17.78 33.87
N GLY A 133 -13.81 16.62 34.19
CA GLY A 133 -13.90 15.48 33.25
C GLY A 133 -14.61 15.83 31.93
N PRO A 134 -15.83 16.39 31.97
CA PRO A 134 -16.55 16.84 30.77
C PRO A 134 -15.82 17.95 30.00
N ILE A 135 -15.23 18.94 30.68
CA ILE A 135 -14.48 20.02 30.01
C ILE A 135 -13.25 19.46 29.28
N ARG A 136 -12.56 18.49 29.88
CA ARG A 136 -11.45 17.79 29.23
C ARG A 136 -11.90 16.99 28.01
N LEU A 137 -13.05 16.31 28.10
CA LEU A 137 -13.63 15.60 26.95
C LEU A 137 -13.95 16.56 25.80
N PHE A 138 -14.51 17.74 26.11
CA PHE A 138 -14.76 18.79 25.12
C PHE A 138 -13.46 19.24 24.43
N TRP A 139 -12.42 19.59 25.19
CA TRP A 139 -11.12 19.99 24.62
C TRP A 139 -10.45 18.88 23.81
N THR A 140 -10.60 17.62 24.24
CA THR A 140 -10.07 16.47 23.52
C THR A 140 -10.82 16.26 22.20
N GLY A 141 -12.15 16.32 22.21
CA GLY A 141 -12.96 16.23 21.00
C GLY A 141 -12.62 17.36 20.00
N LEU A 142 -12.56 18.60 20.49
CA LEU A 142 -12.20 19.75 19.67
C LEU A 142 -10.80 19.60 19.05
N GLY A 143 -9.82 19.15 19.83
CA GLY A 143 -8.47 18.91 19.34
C GLY A 143 -8.40 17.83 18.27
N ILE A 144 -9.18 16.76 18.41
CA ILE A 144 -9.28 15.72 17.38
C ILE A 144 -9.87 16.30 16.09
N VAL A 145 -10.98 17.05 16.17
CA VAL A 145 -11.62 17.66 15.01
C VAL A 145 -10.69 18.62 14.28
N ILE A 146 -10.03 19.54 15.01
CA ILE A 146 -9.04 20.46 14.44
C ILE A 146 -7.89 19.69 13.78
N SER A 147 -7.41 18.60 14.40
CA SER A 147 -6.33 17.80 13.83
C SER A 147 -6.72 17.10 12.54
N LEU A 148 -7.94 16.55 12.47
CA LEU A 148 -8.44 15.87 11.29
C LEU A 148 -8.69 16.86 10.15
N LEU A 149 -9.30 18.01 10.45
CA LEU A 149 -9.48 19.10 9.49
C LEU A 149 -8.13 19.62 8.96
N ALA A 150 -7.16 19.79 9.84
CA ALA A 150 -5.80 20.15 9.44
C ALA A 150 -5.18 19.09 8.53
N CYS A 151 -5.36 17.80 8.81
CA CYS A 151 -4.87 16.76 7.92
C CYS A 151 -5.53 16.77 6.54
N GLN A 152 -6.78 17.21 6.45
CA GLN A 152 -7.52 17.29 5.20
C GLN A 152 -7.20 18.57 4.40
N TRP A 153 -7.07 19.72 5.07
CA TRP A 153 -6.96 21.03 4.42
C TRP A 153 -5.54 21.59 4.39
N ILE A 154 -4.69 21.22 5.34
CA ILE A 154 -3.35 21.77 5.52
C ILE A 154 -2.34 20.69 5.16
N TRP A 155 -1.86 20.72 3.90
CA TRP A 155 -0.97 19.71 3.33
C TRP A 155 -1.51 18.27 3.44
N PRO A 156 -2.47 17.87 2.58
CA PRO A 156 -3.06 16.52 2.60
C PRO A 156 -1.98 15.44 2.44
N SER A 157 -2.22 14.27 3.05
CA SER A 157 -1.28 13.14 2.95
C SER A 157 -1.09 12.75 1.48
N GLN A 158 0.16 12.56 1.08
CA GLN A 158 0.52 12.13 -0.27
C GLN A 158 0.78 10.62 -0.35
N THR A 159 0.42 9.86 0.69
CA THR A 159 0.77 8.44 0.82
C THR A 159 0.19 7.60 -0.32
N ILE A 160 -1.08 7.84 -0.69
CA ILE A 160 -1.76 7.16 -1.81
C ILE A 160 -1.15 7.55 -3.17
N PRO A 161 -1.02 8.84 -3.54
CA PRO A 161 -0.32 9.23 -4.76
C PRO A 161 1.12 8.71 -4.86
N GLN A 162 1.86 8.74 -3.76
CA GLN A 162 3.24 8.22 -3.70
C GLN A 162 3.28 6.70 -3.92
N LEU A 163 2.33 5.96 -3.35
CA LEU A 163 2.21 4.52 -3.58
C LEU A 163 1.92 4.22 -5.04
N HIS A 164 0.96 4.93 -5.65
CA HIS A 164 0.65 4.80 -7.08
C HIS A 164 1.88 5.08 -7.93
N GLN A 165 2.66 6.10 -7.59
CA GLN A 165 3.90 6.42 -8.31
C GLN A 165 4.99 5.35 -8.13
N GLN A 166 5.11 4.75 -6.94
CA GLN A 166 6.04 3.63 -6.70
C GLN A 166 5.65 2.39 -7.52
N TRP A 167 4.37 2.01 -7.49
CA TRP A 167 3.88 0.91 -8.32
C TRP A 167 4.09 1.18 -9.81
N ALA A 168 3.76 2.38 -10.27
CA ALA A 168 3.96 2.76 -11.65
C ALA A 168 5.44 2.72 -12.06
N SER A 169 6.36 3.19 -11.20
CA SER A 169 7.79 3.09 -11.46
C SER A 169 8.32 1.66 -11.52
N LEU A 170 7.74 0.75 -10.71
CA LEU A 170 8.08 -0.67 -10.76
C LEU A 170 7.59 -1.30 -12.07
N LEU A 171 6.37 -0.97 -12.50
CA LEU A 171 5.84 -1.45 -13.79
C LEU A 171 6.63 -0.89 -14.98
N ASP A 172 7.07 0.37 -14.93
CA ASP A 172 7.97 0.95 -15.93
C ASP A 172 9.29 0.16 -15.99
N ALA A 173 9.90 -0.13 -14.83
CA ALA A 173 11.13 -0.90 -14.75
C ALA A 173 10.96 -2.32 -15.28
N LEU A 174 9.86 -2.99 -14.97
CA LEU A 174 9.53 -4.31 -15.52
C LEU A 174 9.30 -4.26 -17.05
N GLY A 175 8.64 -3.22 -17.56
CA GLY A 175 8.46 -3.00 -18.99
C GLY A 175 9.78 -2.84 -19.74
N VAL A 176 10.73 -2.10 -19.17
CA VAL A 176 12.09 -1.96 -19.73
C VAL A 176 12.82 -3.31 -19.71
N GLU A 177 12.68 -4.10 -18.65
CA GLU A 177 13.32 -5.42 -18.57
C GLU A 177 12.74 -6.43 -19.58
N LEU A 178 11.45 -6.32 -19.93
CA LEU A 178 10.85 -7.11 -21.02
C LEU A 178 11.40 -6.69 -22.39
N GLN A 179 11.51 -5.38 -22.65
CA GLN A 179 12.12 -4.86 -23.88
C GLN A 179 13.57 -5.30 -24.03
N ASP A 180 14.37 -5.21 -22.96
CA ASP A 180 15.76 -5.68 -22.94
C ASP A 180 15.88 -7.17 -23.33
N GLU A 181 14.93 -8.01 -22.90
CA GLU A 181 14.89 -9.44 -23.29
C GLU A 181 14.46 -9.63 -24.75
N GLY A 182 13.49 -8.85 -25.24
CA GLY A 182 13.10 -8.85 -26.65
C GLY A 182 14.25 -8.42 -27.57
N ASP A 183 14.96 -7.35 -27.21
CA ASP A 183 16.11 -6.86 -27.96
C ASP A 183 17.28 -7.87 -27.96
N ALA A 184 17.47 -8.62 -26.87
CA ALA A 184 18.45 -9.69 -26.82
C ALA A 184 18.14 -10.82 -27.81
N LEU A 185 16.86 -11.13 -28.04
CA LEU A 185 16.42 -12.15 -29.01
C LEU A 185 16.62 -11.73 -30.47
N ARG A 186 16.46 -10.43 -30.76
CA ARG A 186 16.67 -9.86 -32.10
C ARG A 186 18.14 -9.86 -32.53
N GLN A 187 19.08 -10.00 -31.58
CA GLN A 187 20.50 -10.04 -31.89
C GLN A 187 20.88 -11.35 -32.59
N ASN A 188 21.72 -11.26 -33.62
CA ASN A 188 22.20 -12.44 -34.37
C ASN A 188 23.06 -13.40 -33.53
N ASN A 189 23.60 -12.94 -32.39
CA ASN A 189 24.30 -13.75 -31.41
C ASN A 189 23.79 -13.38 -30.01
N PRO A 190 22.67 -13.96 -29.56
CA PRO A 190 22.07 -13.64 -28.28
C PRO A 190 23.02 -14.09 -27.17
N SER A 191 23.70 -13.13 -26.54
CA SER A 191 24.57 -13.38 -25.41
C SER A 191 23.79 -13.12 -24.12
N SER A 192 23.78 -14.10 -23.22
CA SER A 192 23.20 -13.90 -21.89
C SER A 192 23.93 -12.76 -21.19
N SER A 193 23.17 -11.81 -20.63
CA SER A 193 23.76 -10.74 -19.82
C SER A 193 24.65 -11.33 -18.71
N PRO A 194 25.76 -10.68 -18.35
CA PRO A 194 26.65 -11.18 -17.31
C PRO A 194 25.88 -11.46 -16.00
N PRO A 195 26.12 -12.59 -15.31
CA PRO A 195 25.33 -12.97 -14.12
C PRO A 195 25.28 -11.88 -13.04
N ARG A 196 26.39 -11.14 -12.87
CA ARG A 196 26.50 -10.03 -11.91
C ARG A 196 25.58 -8.85 -12.26
N LYS A 197 25.40 -8.55 -13.56
CA LYS A 197 24.51 -7.47 -14.03
C LYS A 197 23.04 -7.88 -13.84
N GLN A 198 22.71 -9.14 -14.15
CA GLN A 198 21.37 -9.70 -13.92
C GLN A 198 21.01 -9.72 -12.44
N GLN A 199 21.92 -10.15 -11.57
CA GLN A 199 21.71 -10.15 -10.12
C GLN A 199 21.50 -8.74 -9.56
N ALA A 200 22.25 -7.74 -10.05
CA ALA A 200 22.06 -6.35 -9.64
C ALA A 200 20.68 -5.80 -10.05
N LYS A 201 20.24 -6.07 -11.29
CA LYS A 201 18.89 -5.72 -11.77
C LYS A 201 17.80 -6.38 -10.91
N ARG A 202 17.93 -7.67 -10.63
CA ARG A 202 17.00 -8.42 -9.77
C ARG A 202 16.90 -7.84 -8.36
N ILE A 203 18.03 -7.55 -7.72
CA ILE A 203 18.04 -6.95 -6.38
C ILE A 203 17.36 -5.57 -6.40
N SER A 204 17.58 -4.78 -7.45
CA SER A 204 16.90 -3.48 -7.63
C SER A 204 15.38 -3.63 -7.68
N LEU A 205 14.86 -4.55 -8.51
CA LEU A 205 13.41 -4.81 -8.63
C LEU A 205 12.80 -5.31 -7.32
N ILE A 206 13.45 -6.26 -6.64
CA ILE A 206 13.01 -6.76 -5.33
C ILE A 206 12.96 -5.64 -4.30
N THR A 207 13.95 -4.74 -4.32
CA THR A 207 14.01 -3.59 -3.41
C THR A 207 12.85 -2.63 -3.67
N GLN A 208 12.54 -2.34 -4.94
CA GLN A 208 11.41 -1.50 -5.32
C GLN A 208 10.06 -2.13 -4.93
N LEU A 209 9.89 -3.43 -5.18
CA LEU A 209 8.70 -4.19 -4.78
C LEU A 209 8.47 -4.15 -3.27
N ASN A 210 9.52 -4.41 -2.48
CA ASN A 210 9.43 -4.36 -1.03
C ASN A 210 9.16 -2.94 -0.50
N ALA A 211 9.72 -1.92 -1.13
CA ALA A 211 9.44 -0.52 -0.79
C ALA A 211 7.96 -0.17 -1.06
N ALA A 212 7.41 -0.59 -2.22
CA ALA A 212 6.01 -0.39 -2.56
C ALA A 212 5.07 -1.12 -1.57
N ARG A 213 5.40 -2.36 -1.18
CA ARG A 213 4.64 -3.11 -0.16
C ARG A 213 4.65 -2.44 1.21
N GLN A 214 5.80 -1.90 1.64
CA GLN A 214 5.87 -1.14 2.90
C GLN A 214 5.02 0.12 2.85
N GLN A 215 5.05 0.85 1.74
CA GLN A 215 4.23 2.03 1.54
C GLN A 215 2.73 1.69 1.46
N GLN A 216 2.37 0.53 0.90
CA GLN A 216 1.00 0.04 0.86
C GLN A 216 0.42 -0.14 2.26
N VAL A 217 1.19 -0.68 3.21
CA VAL A 217 0.74 -0.80 4.61
C VAL A 217 0.41 0.59 5.20
N LEU A 218 1.20 1.61 4.90
CA LEU A 218 0.93 2.99 5.34
C LEU A 218 -0.31 3.58 4.66
N ALA A 219 -0.47 3.36 3.35
CA ALA A 219 -1.62 3.85 2.58
C ALA A 219 -2.93 3.17 3.01
N GLN A 220 -2.89 1.88 3.38
CA GLN A 220 -4.05 1.15 3.90
C GLN A 220 -4.59 1.76 5.20
N LEU A 221 -3.72 2.36 6.03
CA LEU A 221 -4.19 3.07 7.22
C LEU A 221 -5.07 4.26 6.84
N GLU A 222 -4.76 4.96 5.72
CA GLU A 222 -5.54 6.10 5.23
C GLU A 222 -6.92 5.71 4.68
N LEU A 223 -7.11 4.45 4.28
CA LEU A 223 -8.39 3.94 3.79
C LEU A 223 -9.42 3.68 4.91
N GLY A 224 -9.03 3.77 6.18
CA GLY A 224 -9.94 3.74 7.33
C GLY A 224 -10.10 2.36 7.98
N VAL A 225 -11.34 2.05 8.41
CA VAL A 225 -11.63 0.93 9.33
C VAL A 225 -11.61 -0.44 8.64
N ASN A 226 -11.90 -0.51 7.33
CA ASN A 226 -11.91 -1.74 6.53
C ASN A 226 -11.16 -1.55 5.20
N PRO A 227 -9.81 -1.50 5.20
CA PRO A 227 -9.04 -1.25 3.99
C PRO A 227 -9.24 -2.35 2.92
N GLU A 228 -9.47 -3.60 3.32
CA GLU A 228 -9.61 -4.75 2.41
C GLU A 228 -10.86 -4.69 1.51
N GLN A 229 -11.89 -3.95 1.92
CA GLN A 229 -13.12 -3.75 1.15
C GLN A 229 -13.02 -2.54 0.22
N HIS A 230 -11.95 -1.74 0.34
CA HIS A 230 -11.78 -0.53 -0.43
C HIS A 230 -11.33 -0.85 -1.87
N PRO A 231 -11.91 -0.22 -2.92
CA PRO A 231 -11.55 -0.49 -4.32
C PRO A 231 -10.06 -0.32 -4.62
N LEU A 232 -9.43 0.72 -4.06
CA LEU A 232 -7.98 0.93 -4.20
C LEU A 232 -7.13 -0.23 -3.64
N HIS A 233 -7.57 -0.89 -2.57
CA HIS A 233 -6.84 -2.05 -2.03
C HIS A 233 -6.84 -3.21 -3.02
N ASP A 234 -7.97 -3.45 -3.70
CA ASP A 234 -8.07 -4.47 -4.74
C ASP A 234 -7.11 -4.17 -5.90
N ILE A 235 -7.03 -2.91 -6.34
CA ILE A 235 -6.07 -2.47 -7.36
C ILE A 235 -4.63 -2.76 -6.91
N TRP A 236 -4.24 -2.35 -5.70
CA TRP A 236 -2.87 -2.54 -5.23
C TRP A 236 -2.50 -4.01 -5.10
N SER A 237 -3.41 -4.84 -4.59
CA SER A 237 -3.21 -6.28 -4.47
C SER A 237 -3.03 -6.96 -5.83
N ARG A 238 -3.79 -6.55 -6.85
CA ARG A 238 -3.62 -7.04 -8.22
C ARG A 238 -2.28 -6.62 -8.83
N ILE A 239 -1.86 -5.38 -8.61
CA ILE A 239 -0.58 -4.87 -9.12
C ILE A 239 0.60 -5.55 -8.41
N ASP A 240 0.49 -5.83 -7.11
CA ASP A 240 1.49 -6.60 -6.36
C ASP A 240 1.64 -8.04 -6.90
N LEU A 241 0.50 -8.70 -7.15
CA LEU A 241 0.47 -10.04 -7.72
C LEU A 241 1.05 -10.05 -9.14
N LEU A 242 0.64 -9.09 -9.99
CA LEU A 242 1.19 -8.88 -11.33
C LEU A 242 2.71 -8.73 -11.30
N ALA A 243 3.23 -7.80 -10.51
CA ALA A 243 4.67 -7.54 -10.42
C ALA A 243 5.44 -8.79 -9.97
N SER A 244 4.89 -9.53 -9.01
CA SER A 244 5.49 -10.78 -8.50
C SER A 244 5.52 -11.90 -9.55
N GLN A 245 4.43 -12.05 -10.31
CA GLN A 245 4.31 -13.04 -11.37
C GLN A 245 5.27 -12.74 -12.53
N ILE A 246 5.32 -11.48 -12.97
CA ILE A 246 6.23 -11.05 -14.04
C ILE A 246 7.68 -11.26 -13.61
N MET A 247 8.06 -10.84 -12.40
CA MET A 247 9.43 -11.00 -11.92
C MET A 247 9.85 -12.48 -11.87
N THR A 248 8.95 -13.37 -11.44
CA THR A 248 9.19 -14.82 -11.43
C THR A 248 9.35 -15.41 -12.83
N SER A 249 8.46 -15.05 -13.76
CA SER A 249 8.54 -15.52 -15.14
C SER A 249 9.77 -15.01 -15.86
N LEU A 250 10.13 -13.74 -15.66
CA LEU A 250 11.29 -13.12 -16.30
C LEU A 250 12.60 -13.74 -15.78
N GLU A 251 12.71 -14.04 -14.48
CA GLU A 251 13.82 -14.81 -13.93
C GLU A 251 13.87 -16.23 -14.50
N SER A 252 12.71 -16.88 -14.64
CA SER A 252 12.61 -18.22 -15.22
C SER A 252 13.08 -18.23 -16.67
N ILE A 253 12.66 -17.26 -17.49
CA ILE A 253 13.10 -17.07 -18.87
C ILE A 253 14.62 -16.86 -18.95
N ARG A 254 15.18 -16.05 -18.04
CA ARG A 254 16.63 -15.76 -17.96
C ARG A 254 17.47 -16.96 -17.52
N SER A 255 16.89 -17.87 -16.74
CA SER A 255 17.56 -19.09 -16.28
C SER A 255 17.67 -20.16 -17.37
N LEU A 256 16.92 -20.01 -18.46
CA LEU A 256 17.01 -20.92 -19.60
C LEU A 256 18.35 -20.73 -20.34
N PRO A 257 18.83 -21.77 -21.04
CA PRO A 257 20.01 -21.65 -21.89
C PRO A 257 19.88 -20.51 -22.90
N ALA A 258 21.01 -20.01 -23.42
CA ALA A 258 21.01 -18.98 -24.45
C ALA A 258 20.15 -19.41 -25.66
N PRO A 259 19.38 -18.49 -26.27
CA PRO A 259 18.60 -18.80 -27.46
C PRO A 259 19.53 -19.29 -28.58
N PHE A 260 19.17 -20.38 -29.24
CA PHE A 260 19.95 -20.90 -30.37
C PHE A 260 19.41 -20.33 -31.67
N ILE A 261 20.32 -19.88 -32.55
CA ILE A 261 20.00 -19.38 -33.88
C ILE A 261 20.69 -20.30 -34.88
N ARG A 262 19.93 -21.22 -35.49
CA ARG A 262 20.46 -22.19 -36.48
C ARG A 262 19.68 -22.23 -37.78
N SER A 263 18.37 -21.93 -37.74
CA SER A 263 17.52 -21.89 -38.93
C SER A 263 16.77 -20.57 -39.01
N GLU A 264 16.45 -20.14 -40.22
CA GLU A 264 15.63 -18.94 -40.45
C GLU A 264 14.23 -19.06 -39.80
N LYS A 265 13.68 -20.28 -39.69
CA LYS A 265 12.42 -20.51 -38.96
C LYS A 265 12.55 -20.18 -37.47
N VAL A 266 13.60 -20.65 -36.81
CA VAL A 266 13.84 -20.38 -35.38
C VAL A 266 14.16 -18.90 -35.16
N LYS A 267 14.84 -18.26 -36.12
CA LYS A 267 15.08 -16.81 -36.07
C LYS A 267 13.78 -16.01 -36.17
N ARG A 268 12.87 -16.40 -37.07
CA ARG A 268 11.53 -15.80 -37.16
C ARG A 268 10.76 -15.97 -35.85
N LEU A 269 10.79 -17.16 -35.26
CA LEU A 269 10.16 -17.43 -33.97
C LEU A 269 10.69 -16.50 -32.86
N HIS A 270 12.01 -16.35 -32.74
CA HIS A 270 12.61 -15.45 -31.73
C HIS A 270 12.28 -13.97 -31.98
N ASN A 271 12.14 -13.55 -33.25
CA ASN A 271 11.67 -12.21 -33.57
C ASN A 271 10.21 -12.00 -33.16
N GLU A 272 9.36 -13.00 -33.39
CA GLU A 272 7.98 -12.94 -32.93
C GLU A 272 7.90 -12.95 -31.39
N GLU A 273 8.72 -13.75 -30.69
CA GLU A 273 8.86 -13.65 -29.22
C GLU A 273 9.24 -12.23 -28.77
N ALA A 274 10.15 -11.57 -29.49
CA ALA A 274 10.56 -10.20 -29.19
C ALA A 274 9.41 -9.21 -29.38
N ASP A 275 8.65 -9.33 -30.47
CA ASP A 275 7.48 -8.47 -30.73
C ASP A 275 6.41 -8.64 -29.63
N LEU A 276 6.30 -9.84 -29.07
CA LEU A 276 5.42 -10.10 -27.93
C LEU A 276 5.90 -9.42 -26.66
N PHE A 277 7.21 -9.43 -26.38
CA PHE A 277 7.74 -8.66 -25.26
C PHE A 277 7.49 -7.17 -25.40
N ASP A 278 7.54 -6.63 -26.62
CA ASP A 278 7.21 -5.22 -26.90
C ASP A 278 5.73 -4.93 -26.60
N ILE A 279 4.82 -5.81 -27.01
CA ILE A 279 3.39 -5.70 -26.70
C ILE A 279 3.15 -5.74 -25.18
N LEU A 280 3.74 -6.71 -24.48
CA LEU A 280 3.59 -6.85 -23.03
C LEU A 280 4.18 -5.64 -22.29
N SER A 281 5.31 -5.12 -22.76
CA SER A 281 5.90 -3.88 -22.23
C SER A 281 4.97 -2.68 -22.42
N ALA A 282 4.39 -2.51 -23.62
CA ALA A 282 3.43 -1.46 -23.90
C ALA A 282 2.18 -1.55 -22.99
N GLN A 283 1.71 -2.77 -22.69
CA GLN A 283 0.63 -2.98 -21.72
C GLN A 283 1.02 -2.50 -20.31
N LEU A 284 2.21 -2.87 -19.81
CA LEU A 284 2.70 -2.43 -18.49
C LEU A 284 2.86 -0.91 -18.40
N LEU A 285 3.41 -0.28 -19.44
CA LEU A 285 3.57 1.17 -19.50
C LEU A 285 2.21 1.89 -19.52
N SER A 286 1.21 1.31 -20.19
CA SER A 286 -0.15 1.84 -20.19
C SER A 286 -0.81 1.73 -18.81
N ILE A 287 -0.65 0.61 -18.11
CA ILE A 287 -1.11 0.45 -16.72
C ILE A 287 -0.40 1.44 -15.79
N SER A 288 0.92 1.61 -15.95
CA SER A 288 1.72 2.60 -15.21
C SER A 288 1.22 4.02 -15.42
N ALA A 289 0.93 4.41 -16.67
CA ALA A 289 0.37 5.72 -16.98
C ALA A 289 -0.98 5.94 -16.29
N GLU A 290 -1.85 4.92 -16.28
CA GLU A 290 -3.14 5.00 -15.61
C GLU A 290 -3.01 5.04 -14.07
N LEU A 291 -2.02 4.36 -13.47
CA LEU A 291 -1.75 4.49 -12.03
C LEU A 291 -1.33 5.92 -11.65
N LYS A 292 -0.55 6.59 -12.52
CA LYS A 292 -0.13 7.99 -12.35
C LYS A 292 -1.27 8.98 -12.58
N ASN A 293 -2.37 8.56 -13.24
CA ASN A 293 -3.50 9.42 -13.55
C ASN A 293 -4.27 9.81 -12.27
N PRO A 294 -4.43 11.11 -11.97
CA PRO A 294 -5.15 11.54 -10.78
C PRO A 294 -6.63 11.10 -10.78
N LYS A 295 -7.21 10.85 -11.97
CA LYS A 295 -8.58 10.32 -12.10
C LYS A 295 -8.72 8.93 -11.49
N THR A 296 -7.69 8.08 -11.57
CA THR A 296 -7.69 6.73 -10.98
C THR A 296 -7.76 6.79 -9.46
N ILE A 297 -7.04 7.74 -8.86
CA ILE A 297 -7.08 7.96 -7.41
C ILE A 297 -8.45 8.50 -6.99
N ASN A 298 -8.97 9.50 -7.71
CA ASN A 298 -10.24 10.13 -7.37
C ASN A 298 -11.45 9.21 -7.58
N ASN A 299 -11.47 8.45 -8.68
CA ASN A 299 -12.55 7.53 -9.01
C ASN A 299 -12.35 6.14 -8.38
N GLN A 300 -11.20 5.90 -7.75
CA GLN A 300 -10.83 4.65 -7.08
C GLN A 300 -10.88 3.40 -7.97
N GLN A 301 -10.80 3.58 -9.29
CA GLN A 301 -10.91 2.53 -10.30
C GLN A 301 -10.09 2.90 -11.53
N PHE A 302 -9.58 1.89 -12.25
CA PHE A 302 -9.01 2.08 -13.58
C PHE A 302 -10.06 2.53 -14.58
N ASN A 303 -9.68 3.35 -15.58
CA ASN A 303 -10.56 3.70 -16.68
C ASN A 303 -10.91 2.45 -17.52
N PRO A 304 -12.19 2.03 -17.60
CA PRO A 304 -12.58 0.83 -18.32
C PRO A 304 -12.21 0.84 -19.80
N ARG A 305 -12.22 2.01 -20.44
CA ARG A 305 -11.88 2.15 -21.86
C ARG A 305 -10.40 1.85 -22.12
N GLU A 306 -9.53 2.36 -21.25
CA GLU A 306 -8.10 2.08 -21.32
C GLU A 306 -7.82 0.60 -21.04
N MET A 307 -8.51 -0.01 -20.06
CA MET A 307 -8.32 -1.44 -19.75
C MET A 307 -8.74 -2.34 -20.93
N ILE A 308 -9.78 -1.97 -21.67
CA ILE A 308 -10.17 -2.68 -22.91
C ILE A 308 -9.08 -2.52 -23.98
N ALA A 309 -8.60 -1.29 -24.21
CA ALA A 309 -7.54 -1.03 -25.18
C ALA A 309 -6.26 -1.81 -24.86
N ILE A 310 -5.85 -1.86 -23.59
CA ILE A 310 -4.71 -2.64 -23.11
C ILE A 310 -4.95 -4.13 -23.39
N LYS A 311 -6.13 -4.67 -23.09
CA LYS A 311 -6.47 -6.07 -23.36
C LYS A 311 -6.44 -6.39 -24.86
N ASP A 312 -6.89 -5.45 -25.69
CA ASP A 312 -6.93 -5.62 -27.14
C ASP A 312 -5.52 -5.68 -27.77
N LEU A 313 -4.48 -5.12 -27.12
CA LEU A 313 -3.10 -5.17 -27.63
C LEU A 313 -2.55 -6.61 -27.80
N SER A 314 -3.02 -7.58 -27.00
CA SER A 314 -2.62 -8.98 -27.12
C SER A 314 -3.75 -9.88 -27.66
N ARG A 315 -4.77 -9.28 -28.30
CA ARG A 315 -5.89 -9.98 -28.92
C ARG A 315 -5.42 -10.67 -30.20
N GLY A 316 -5.27 -11.99 -30.13
CA GLY A 316 -4.71 -12.81 -31.20
C GLY A 316 -3.49 -13.61 -30.77
N PHE A 317 -2.92 -13.30 -29.59
CA PHE A 317 -1.77 -14.02 -29.04
C PHE A 317 -1.99 -15.53 -28.94
N SER A 318 -3.13 -15.97 -28.40
CA SER A 318 -3.41 -17.41 -28.22
C SER A 318 -3.54 -18.14 -29.56
N GLN A 319 -4.18 -17.49 -30.55
CA GLN A 319 -4.31 -18.05 -31.90
C GLN A 319 -2.95 -18.10 -32.62
N TRP A 320 -2.13 -17.07 -32.44
CA TRP A 320 -0.76 -17.05 -32.96
C TRP A 320 0.10 -18.14 -32.29
N LEU A 321 0.04 -18.30 -30.96
CA LEU A 321 0.78 -19.33 -30.24
C LEU A 321 0.45 -20.73 -30.76
N GLU A 322 -0.82 -21.02 -30.96
CA GLU A 322 -1.30 -22.31 -31.48
C GLU A 322 -0.76 -22.56 -32.89
N GLN A 323 -0.89 -21.58 -33.80
CA GLN A 323 -0.38 -21.67 -35.18
C GLN A 323 1.14 -21.84 -35.23
N THR A 324 1.88 -21.09 -34.42
CA THR A 324 3.33 -21.12 -34.39
C THR A 324 3.84 -22.42 -33.77
N THR A 325 3.18 -22.92 -32.73
CA THR A 325 3.55 -24.19 -32.09
C THR A 325 3.26 -25.38 -33.02
N GLU A 326 2.09 -25.42 -33.65
CA GLU A 326 1.73 -26.49 -34.61
C GLU A 326 2.60 -26.44 -35.88
N GLY A 327 2.88 -25.26 -36.43
CA GLY A 327 3.71 -25.08 -37.62
C GLY A 327 5.18 -25.46 -37.40
N THR A 328 5.70 -25.25 -36.19
CA THR A 328 7.08 -25.60 -35.83
C THR A 328 7.23 -27.08 -35.48
N ILE A 329 6.17 -27.71 -34.95
CA ILE A 329 6.16 -29.14 -34.57
C ILE A 329 5.84 -30.06 -35.77
N SER A 330 4.99 -29.62 -36.71
CA SER A 330 4.53 -30.46 -37.84
C SER A 330 5.54 -30.58 -38.97
N ALA A 331 6.57 -29.73 -39.01
CA ALA A 331 7.66 -29.87 -39.96
C ALA A 331 8.72 -30.83 -39.39
N ASP A 332 8.90 -31.96 -40.06
CA ASP A 332 9.97 -32.96 -39.88
C ASP A 332 11.37 -32.35 -40.13
N ASP A 333 11.76 -31.33 -39.36
CA ASP A 333 13.13 -30.83 -39.32
C ASP A 333 13.93 -31.81 -38.46
N LYS A 334 14.56 -32.80 -39.12
CA LYS A 334 15.55 -33.76 -38.56
C LYS A 334 16.71 -33.11 -37.78
N HIS A 335 16.70 -31.80 -37.59
CA HIS A 335 17.76 -30.96 -37.02
C HIS A 335 17.43 -30.34 -35.65
N LEU A 336 16.19 -30.43 -35.14
CA LEU A 336 15.83 -29.92 -33.81
C LEU A 336 15.93 -31.00 -32.73
N ASN A 337 16.82 -30.81 -31.74
CA ASN A 337 16.93 -31.71 -30.60
C ASN A 337 15.71 -31.55 -29.66
N LYS A 338 15.25 -32.64 -29.05
CA LYS A 338 14.18 -32.65 -28.02
C LYS A 338 14.38 -31.63 -26.90
N GLN A 339 15.64 -31.34 -26.53
CA GLN A 339 15.96 -30.30 -25.54
C GLN A 339 15.66 -28.88 -26.03
N GLN A 340 15.88 -28.60 -27.32
CA GLN A 340 15.64 -27.29 -27.93
C GLN A 340 14.14 -27.01 -28.09
N LEU A 341 13.38 -28.03 -28.50
CA LEU A 341 11.92 -27.93 -28.57
C LEU A 341 11.31 -27.66 -27.18
N ARG A 342 11.81 -28.35 -26.13
CA ARG A 342 11.41 -28.08 -24.74
C ARG A 342 11.70 -26.66 -24.32
N GLN A 343 12.86 -26.11 -24.69
CA GLN A 343 13.22 -24.74 -24.36
C GLN A 343 12.27 -23.73 -24.99
N ILE A 344 11.93 -23.89 -26.28
CA ILE A 344 10.96 -23.04 -26.98
C ILE A 344 9.59 -23.08 -26.29
N ILE A 345 9.08 -24.29 -26.04
CA ILE A 345 7.77 -24.47 -25.40
C ILE A 345 7.76 -23.81 -24.02
N LEU A 346 8.81 -24.02 -23.21
CA LEU A 346 8.90 -23.40 -21.88
C LEU A 346 8.92 -21.87 -21.94
N ARG A 347 9.64 -21.26 -22.89
CA ARG A 347 9.64 -19.80 -23.07
C ARG A 347 8.26 -19.30 -23.41
N MET A 348 7.58 -19.94 -24.35
CA MET A 348 6.22 -19.54 -24.75
C MET A 348 5.21 -19.65 -23.60
N THR A 349 5.27 -20.72 -22.81
CA THR A 349 4.41 -20.86 -21.63
C THR A 349 4.66 -19.75 -20.61
N LEU A 350 5.93 -19.35 -20.39
CA LEU A 350 6.27 -18.27 -19.47
C LEU A 350 5.80 -16.90 -19.98
N ILE A 351 5.88 -16.65 -21.29
CA ILE A 351 5.35 -15.43 -21.93
C ILE A 351 3.81 -15.40 -21.81
N ASP A 352 3.12 -16.52 -22.05
CA ASP A 352 1.67 -16.61 -21.87
C ASP A 352 1.24 -16.41 -20.41
N TYR A 353 2.05 -16.86 -19.46
CA TYR A 353 1.82 -16.60 -18.04
C TYR A 353 1.91 -15.11 -17.72
N ILE A 354 2.91 -14.39 -18.26
CA ILE A 354 3.04 -12.94 -18.12
C ILE A 354 1.80 -12.23 -18.70
N ARG A 355 1.38 -12.62 -19.91
CA ARG A 355 0.17 -12.07 -20.54
C ARG A 355 -1.07 -12.29 -19.69
N SER A 356 -1.26 -13.51 -19.18
CA SER A 356 -2.42 -13.87 -18.36
C SER A 356 -2.45 -13.06 -17.07
N ALA A 357 -1.30 -12.87 -16.42
CA ALA A 357 -1.14 -12.01 -15.26
C ALA A 357 -1.58 -10.56 -15.54
N ILE A 358 -1.15 -9.99 -16.67
CA ILE A 358 -1.53 -8.63 -17.09
C ILE A 358 -3.05 -8.54 -17.27
N ILE A 359 -3.66 -9.50 -17.98
CA ILE A 359 -5.11 -9.51 -18.23
C ILE A 359 -5.90 -9.66 -16.93
N GLU A 360 -5.45 -10.51 -16.01
CA GLU A 360 -6.07 -10.70 -14.71
C GLU A 360 -6.04 -9.40 -13.88
N ALA A 361 -4.89 -8.70 -13.87
CA ALA A 361 -4.69 -7.47 -13.13
C ALA A 361 -5.60 -6.32 -13.60
N ILE A 362 -5.91 -6.25 -14.89
CA ILE A 362 -6.79 -5.22 -15.47
C ILE A 362 -8.27 -5.64 -15.54
N SER A 363 -8.58 -6.91 -15.27
CA SER A 363 -9.96 -7.40 -15.29
C SER A 363 -10.74 -6.86 -14.09
N THR A 364 -11.92 -6.29 -14.28
CA THR A 364 -12.77 -5.92 -13.14
C THR A 364 -13.31 -7.21 -12.50
N HIS A 365 -12.86 -7.61 -11.30
CA HIS A 365 -13.76 -8.44 -10.48
C HIS A 365 -14.83 -7.50 -9.95
N SER A 366 -16.01 -7.58 -10.58
CA SER A 366 -17.21 -7.45 -9.80
C SER A 366 -17.13 -8.51 -8.71
N LYS A 367 -16.75 -8.12 -7.48
CA LYS A 367 -17.28 -8.83 -6.31
C LYS A 367 -18.78 -8.56 -6.36
N SER A 368 -19.48 -9.32 -7.21
CA SER A 368 -20.88 -9.59 -7.07
C SER A 368 -21.04 -9.93 -5.60
N ALA A 369 -21.81 -9.09 -4.90
CA ALA A 369 -22.34 -9.45 -3.62
C ALA A 369 -22.72 -10.93 -3.66
N ILE A 370 -22.16 -11.70 -2.73
CA ILE A 370 -22.78 -12.93 -2.27
C ILE A 370 -24.10 -12.45 -1.67
N THR A 371 -25.06 -12.17 -2.56
CA THR A 371 -26.45 -11.98 -2.21
C THR A 371 -26.86 -13.39 -1.87
N ASN A 372 -27.09 -13.63 -0.58
CA ASN A 372 -27.65 -14.86 -0.05
C ASN A 372 -28.93 -15.21 -0.80
N HIS A 373 -28.78 -15.87 -1.94
CA HIS A 373 -29.84 -16.56 -2.67
C HIS A 373 -29.80 -18.01 -2.21
N LEU A 374 -30.02 -18.23 -0.91
CA LEU A 374 -30.25 -19.53 -0.28
C LEU A 374 -30.54 -19.25 1.20
N LEU A 375 -31.80 -18.95 1.50
CA LEU A 375 -32.54 -19.29 2.73
C LEU A 375 -33.93 -18.63 2.65
N LEU A 376 -34.73 -19.05 1.66
CA LEU A 376 -36.20 -18.95 1.63
C LEU A 376 -36.70 -20.03 0.66
N ARG A 377 -36.66 -21.27 1.18
CA ARG A 377 -37.24 -22.56 0.76
C ARG A 377 -36.52 -23.55 1.67
N ASP A 378 -37.11 -24.10 2.72
CA ASP A 378 -38.51 -24.52 2.93
C ASP A 378 -39.02 -24.18 4.34
#